data_AF-A0AA35V053-F1
#
_entry.id   AF-A0AA35V053-F1
#
_cell.length_a   1.000
_cell.length_b   1.000
_cell.length_c   1.000
_cell.angle_alpha   90.00
_cell.angle_beta   90.00
_cell.angle_gamma   90.00
#
_symmetry.space_group_name_H-M   'P 1'
#
loop_
_entity.id
_entity.type
_entity.pdbx_description
1 polymer ?
#
loop_
_entity_poly.entity_id
_entity_poly.type
_entity_poly.pdbx_seq_one_letter_code
_entity_poly.pdbx_strand_id
1 'polypeptide(L)'
;MAFRSNEMVKKIMKKIGGEKNLDPGVKESLKKCLPDSKVVMGRAQRGIFAGRHIQFGNQVSEKGGNKTRRNWKPNVQEKRLFSYILDRHIRVKVTTHALRCIDKAGGIDEYLLKTPYKKMDTEMGLLWKAKIENMYQELGNMEVVFFPQEEETNLAEEFKEMRIQQRVARRDARREANGWCPKIEQVEEGSEDVEVVHHDELVANS
;
A
#
# COMPACT_ATOMS: atom_id res chain seq x y z
N MET A 1 -12.41 -14.95 3.17
CA MET A 1 -13.31 -14.48 4.24
C MET A 1 -13.79 -13.06 3.92
N ALA A 2 -14.88 -12.90 3.15
CA ALA A 2 -15.41 -11.55 2.82
C ALA A 2 -16.95 -11.45 2.77
N PHE A 3 -17.69 -12.52 3.09
CA PHE A 3 -19.15 -12.57 2.85
C PHE A 3 -20.02 -12.04 4.00
N ARG A 4 -19.44 -11.54 5.11
CA ARG A 4 -20.20 -11.32 6.36
C ARG A 4 -20.70 -9.91 6.60
N SER A 5 -20.17 -8.86 5.97
CA SER A 5 -20.58 -7.47 6.29
C SER A 5 -22.02 -7.17 5.84
N ASN A 6 -22.36 -7.46 4.59
CA ASN A 6 -23.73 -7.30 4.08
C ASN A 6 -24.73 -8.21 4.80
N GLU A 7 -24.32 -9.42 5.17
CA GLU A 7 -25.13 -10.33 5.98
C GLU A 7 -25.33 -9.81 7.41
N MET A 8 -24.30 -9.24 8.04
CA MET A 8 -24.38 -8.61 9.35
C MET A 8 -25.32 -7.40 9.32
N VAL A 9 -25.19 -6.53 8.33
CA VAL A 9 -26.09 -5.37 8.14
C VAL A 9 -27.52 -5.84 7.94
N LYS A 10 -27.76 -6.86 7.10
CA LYS A 10 -29.09 -7.46 6.93
C LYS A 10 -29.63 -8.06 8.22
N LYS A 11 -28.80 -8.72 9.03
CA LYS A 11 -29.19 -9.27 10.35
C LYS A 11 -29.55 -8.17 11.33
N ILE A 12 -28.76 -7.10 11.40
CA ILE A 12 -29.02 -5.91 12.23
C ILE A 12 -30.35 -5.27 11.80
N MET A 13 -30.54 -5.05 10.49
CA MET A 13 -31.79 -4.51 9.95
C MET A 13 -32.99 -5.40 10.26
N LYS A 14 -32.85 -6.72 10.17
CA LYS A 14 -33.91 -7.67 10.55
C LYS A 14 -34.22 -7.57 12.05
N LYS A 15 -33.21 -7.38 12.91
CA LYS A 15 -33.37 -7.22 14.37
C LYS A 15 -34.07 -5.91 14.74
N ILE A 16 -33.83 -4.83 14.00
CA ILE A 16 -34.44 -3.50 14.20
C ILE A 16 -35.88 -3.43 13.61
N GLY A 17 -36.33 -4.47 12.89
CA GLY A 17 -37.65 -4.50 12.25
C GLY A 17 -37.70 -3.83 10.88
N GLY A 18 -36.55 -3.61 10.25
CA GLY A 18 -36.40 -3.07 8.90
C GLY A 18 -36.13 -1.56 8.84
N GLU A 19 -35.83 -1.07 7.64
CA GLU A 19 -35.46 0.34 7.39
C GLU A 19 -36.57 1.37 7.64
N LYS A 20 -37.79 0.93 7.95
CA LYS A 20 -38.94 1.82 8.20
C LYS A 20 -38.99 2.32 9.64
N ASN A 21 -38.37 1.60 10.58
CA ASN A 21 -38.38 1.94 12.01
C ASN A 21 -37.20 2.83 12.44
N LEU A 22 -36.29 3.13 11.51
CA LEU A 22 -35.15 4.01 11.75
C LEU A 22 -35.57 5.47 11.55
N ASP A 23 -35.06 6.34 12.42
CA ASP A 23 -35.15 7.78 12.25
C ASP A 23 -34.65 8.18 10.85
N PRO A 24 -35.35 9.10 10.14
CA PRO A 24 -34.97 9.50 8.78
C PRO A 24 -33.52 9.98 8.66
N GLY A 25 -32.99 10.69 9.66
CA GLY A 25 -31.61 11.16 9.66
C GLY A 25 -30.61 10.01 9.77
N VAL A 26 -30.90 9.03 10.63
CA VAL A 26 -30.07 7.80 10.75
C VAL A 26 -30.14 6.96 9.48
N LYS A 27 -31.29 6.93 8.81
CA LYS A 27 -31.45 6.24 7.54
C LYS A 27 -30.61 6.87 6.42
N GLU A 28 -30.56 8.20 6.37
CA GLU A 28 -29.74 8.92 5.41
C GLU A 28 -28.24 8.74 5.66
N SER A 29 -27.81 8.79 6.92
CA SER A 29 -26.40 8.55 7.27
C SER A 29 -25.97 7.12 6.91
N LEU A 30 -26.81 6.13 7.20
CA LEU A 30 -26.55 4.75 6.84
C LEU A 30 -26.41 4.55 5.32
N LYS A 31 -27.29 5.16 4.51
CA LYS A 31 -27.22 5.13 3.04
C LYS A 31 -25.94 5.78 2.48
N LYS A 32 -25.32 6.69 3.22
CA LYS A 32 -24.06 7.34 2.82
C LYS A 32 -22.85 6.46 3.10
N CYS A 33 -22.90 5.70 4.19
CA CYS A 33 -21.81 4.84 4.65
C CYS A 33 -21.81 3.45 3.98
N LEU A 34 -22.96 2.99 3.48
CA LEU A 34 -23.06 1.69 2.81
C LEU A 34 -22.81 1.80 1.30
N PRO A 35 -22.13 0.82 0.70
CA PRO A 35 -21.96 0.73 -0.76
C PRO A 35 -23.28 0.36 -1.45
N ASP A 36 -23.71 1.14 -2.44
CA ASP A 36 -24.86 0.83 -3.29
C ASP A 36 -24.40 -0.04 -4.48
N SER A 37 -23.98 -1.28 -4.21
CA SER A 37 -23.35 -2.11 -5.24
C SER A 37 -24.38 -2.92 -6.05
N LYS A 38 -24.80 -2.38 -7.21
CA LYS A 38 -25.49 -3.18 -8.26
C LYS A 38 -24.45 -3.89 -9.14
N VAL A 39 -23.58 -4.69 -8.52
CA VAL A 39 -22.53 -5.41 -9.24
C VAL A 39 -23.13 -6.60 -9.98
N VAL A 40 -23.24 -6.47 -11.30
CA VAL A 40 -23.77 -7.55 -12.15
C VAL A 40 -22.70 -8.61 -12.47
N MET A 41 -21.42 -8.24 -12.45
CA MET A 41 -20.33 -9.10 -12.89
C MET A 41 -19.42 -9.50 -11.74
N GLY A 42 -19.23 -10.80 -11.52
CA GLY A 42 -18.35 -11.31 -10.45
C GLY A 42 -16.89 -10.84 -10.56
N ARG A 43 -16.41 -10.58 -11.79
CA ARG A 43 -15.07 -10.00 -12.00
C ARG A 43 -14.89 -8.60 -11.42
N ALA A 44 -15.96 -7.82 -11.25
CA ALA A 44 -15.88 -6.48 -10.66
C ALA A 44 -15.46 -6.54 -9.18
N GLN A 45 -15.88 -7.59 -8.46
CA GLN A 45 -15.57 -7.77 -7.05
C GLN A 45 -14.07 -7.96 -6.78
N ARG A 46 -13.28 -8.29 -7.81
CA ARG A 46 -11.83 -8.52 -7.70
C ARG A 46 -10.99 -7.39 -8.31
N GLY A 47 -11.61 -6.35 -8.84
CA GLY A 47 -10.92 -5.28 -9.56
C GLY A 47 -11.56 -3.91 -9.34
N ILE A 48 -11.02 -2.90 -10.00
CA ILE A 48 -11.47 -1.51 -9.87
C ILE A 48 -12.18 -1.10 -11.15
N PHE A 49 -13.50 -1.01 -11.08
CA PHE A 49 -14.35 -0.76 -12.25
C PHE A 49 -15.03 0.62 -12.26
N ALA A 50 -15.02 1.32 -11.12
CA ALA A 50 -15.58 2.67 -10.95
C ALA A 50 -17.01 2.79 -11.52
N GLY A 51 -17.94 1.93 -11.07
CA GLY A 51 -19.33 1.91 -11.52
C GLY A 51 -19.57 1.38 -12.92
N ARG A 52 -18.54 1.01 -13.69
CA ARG A 52 -18.71 0.47 -15.05
C ARG A 52 -19.02 -1.02 -14.99
N HIS A 53 -20.20 -1.39 -15.48
CA HIS A 53 -20.65 -2.77 -15.57
C HIS A 53 -20.97 -3.20 -16.99
N ILE A 54 -21.22 -4.49 -17.19
CA ILE A 54 -21.74 -5.01 -18.45
C ILE A 54 -23.15 -4.48 -18.61
N GLN A 55 -23.42 -3.83 -19.74
CA GLN A 55 -24.77 -3.43 -20.11
C GLN A 55 -25.37 -4.51 -21.00
N PHE A 56 -26.62 -4.86 -20.72
CA PHE A 56 -27.42 -5.78 -21.52
C PHE A 56 -28.48 -5.00 -22.28
N GLY A 57 -28.74 -5.37 -23.53
CA GLY A 57 -29.75 -4.72 -24.35
C GLY A 57 -29.81 -5.30 -25.75
N ASN A 58 -30.30 -4.50 -26.70
CA ASN A 58 -30.53 -4.95 -28.07
C ASN A 58 -29.76 -4.09 -29.07
N GLN A 59 -29.32 -4.70 -30.16
CA GLN A 59 -28.98 -4.02 -31.41
C GLN A 59 -30.27 -3.91 -32.22
N VAL A 60 -30.58 -2.71 -32.70
CA VAL A 60 -31.71 -2.48 -33.60
C VAL A 60 -31.16 -2.29 -35.00
N SER A 61 -31.68 -3.03 -35.98
CA SER A 61 -31.29 -2.84 -37.38
C SER A 61 -31.81 -1.50 -37.89
N GLU A 62 -30.98 -0.75 -38.61
CA GLU A 62 -31.30 0.60 -39.09
C GLU A 62 -32.53 0.65 -40.01
N LYS A 63 -32.68 -0.33 -40.91
CA LYS A 63 -33.76 -0.34 -41.91
C LYS A 63 -35.03 -1.06 -41.47
N GLY A 64 -34.88 -2.21 -40.79
CA GLY A 64 -36.00 -3.13 -40.51
C GLY A 64 -36.48 -3.14 -39.06
N GLY A 65 -35.88 -2.36 -38.16
CA GLY A 65 -36.24 -2.35 -36.74
C GLY A 65 -36.05 -3.68 -36.00
N ASN A 66 -35.42 -4.68 -36.63
CA ASN A 66 -35.17 -6.01 -36.06
C ASN A 66 -34.27 -5.88 -34.83
N LYS A 67 -34.66 -6.53 -33.73
CA LYS A 67 -33.99 -6.44 -32.43
C LYS A 67 -33.21 -7.72 -32.13
N THR A 68 -31.89 -7.63 -32.08
CA THR A 68 -31.00 -8.74 -31.71
C THR A 68 -30.39 -8.49 -30.33
N ARG A 69 -30.41 -9.49 -29.44
CA ARG A 69 -29.81 -9.37 -28.09
C ARG A 69 -28.29 -9.20 -28.19
N ARG A 70 -27.73 -8.24 -27.46
CA ARG A 70 -26.27 -8.05 -27.33
C ARG A 70 -25.88 -7.58 -25.94
N ASN A 71 -24.59 -7.70 -25.62
CA ASN A 71 -23.99 -7.12 -24.42
C ASN A 71 -22.86 -6.15 -24.78
N TRP A 72 -22.68 -5.13 -23.94
CA TRP A 72 -21.55 -4.19 -24.04
C TRP A 72 -20.65 -4.40 -22.83
N LYS A 73 -19.40 -4.82 -23.09
CA LYS A 73 -18.40 -5.05 -22.06
C LYS A 73 -17.56 -3.78 -21.85
N PRO A 74 -17.25 -3.40 -20.59
CA PRO A 74 -16.30 -2.33 -20.35
C PRO A 74 -14.89 -2.72 -20.80
N ASN A 75 -14.08 -1.73 -21.18
CA ASN A 75 -12.66 -1.92 -21.49
C ASN A 75 -11.87 -2.09 -20.19
N VAL A 76 -11.30 -3.28 -19.99
CA VAL A 76 -10.58 -3.67 -18.77
C VAL A 76 -9.15 -4.04 -19.13
N GLN A 77 -8.20 -3.48 -18.40
CA GLN A 77 -6.76 -3.70 -18.59
C GLN A 77 -6.15 -4.17 -17.28
N GLU A 78 -5.18 -5.09 -17.34
CA GLU A 78 -4.38 -5.44 -16.17
C GLU A 78 -3.20 -4.47 -16.07
N LYS A 79 -3.10 -3.77 -14.94
CA LYS A 79 -2.04 -2.78 -14.70
C LYS A 79 -1.42 -2.95 -13.33
N ARG A 80 -0.15 -2.55 -13.23
CA ARG A 80 0.60 -2.40 -11.99
C ARG A 80 0.48 -0.94 -11.56
N LEU A 81 -0.15 -0.69 -10.42
CA LEU A 81 -0.27 0.63 -9.81
C LEU A 81 0.63 0.68 -8.59
N PHE A 82 1.37 1.76 -8.41
CA PHE A 82 2.17 1.96 -7.21
C PHE A 82 1.30 2.56 -6.09
N SER A 83 1.38 1.97 -4.90
CA SER A 83 0.78 2.51 -3.68
C SER A 83 1.91 3.07 -2.83
N TYR A 84 1.83 4.35 -2.49
CA TYR A 84 2.83 5.08 -1.71
C TYR A 84 2.85 4.59 -0.26
N ILE A 85 1.68 4.35 0.33
CA ILE A 85 1.56 3.96 1.74
C ILE A 85 2.04 2.54 1.96
N LEU A 86 1.78 1.66 1.01
CA LEU A 86 2.18 0.26 1.08
C LEU A 86 3.59 0.03 0.52
N ASP A 87 4.22 1.08 -0.01
CA ASP A 87 5.52 1.08 -0.70
C ASP A 87 5.71 -0.11 -1.65
N ARG A 88 4.66 -0.41 -2.43
CA ARG A 88 4.67 -1.58 -3.31
C ARG A 88 3.77 -1.43 -4.52
N HIS A 89 4.10 -2.19 -5.55
CA HIS A 89 3.28 -2.30 -6.75
C HIS A 89 2.13 -3.28 -6.55
N ILE A 90 0.92 -2.84 -6.83
CA ILE A 90 -0.31 -3.62 -6.77
C ILE A 90 -0.76 -3.96 -8.19
N ARG A 91 -0.93 -5.25 -8.48
CA ARG A 91 -1.49 -5.73 -9.75
C ARG A 91 -3.00 -5.84 -9.66
N VAL A 92 -3.71 -5.08 -10.48
CA VAL A 92 -5.17 -5.07 -10.52
C VAL A 92 -5.72 -5.00 -11.94
N LYS A 93 -6.92 -5.57 -12.11
CA LYS A 93 -7.74 -5.33 -13.30
C LYS A 93 -8.50 -4.03 -13.10
N VAL A 94 -8.27 -3.09 -14.00
CA VAL A 94 -8.79 -1.72 -13.91
C VAL A 94 -9.47 -1.36 -15.21
N THR A 95 -10.61 -0.65 -15.15
CA THR A 95 -11.21 -0.08 -16.36
C THR A 95 -10.44 1.17 -16.80
N THR A 96 -10.47 1.49 -18.10
CA THR A 96 -9.86 2.74 -18.59
C THR A 96 -10.44 3.99 -17.93
N HIS A 97 -11.74 3.95 -17.57
CA HIS A 97 -12.37 5.02 -16.80
C HIS A 97 -11.79 5.12 -15.39
N ALA A 98 -11.62 4.00 -14.70
CA ALA A 98 -11.03 3.99 -13.36
C ALA A 98 -9.56 4.47 -13.38
N LEU A 99 -8.77 4.10 -14.40
CA LEU A 99 -7.42 4.64 -14.57
C LEU A 99 -7.42 6.17 -14.66
N ARG A 100 -8.27 6.75 -15.52
CA ARG A 100 -8.41 8.21 -15.61
C ARG A 100 -8.83 8.87 -14.29
N CYS A 101 -9.67 8.21 -13.50
CA CYS A 101 -10.07 8.69 -12.18
C CYS A 101 -8.93 8.62 -11.16
N ILE A 102 -8.10 7.58 -11.23
CA ILE A 102 -6.89 7.42 -10.41
C ILE A 102 -5.88 8.52 -10.74
N ASP A 103 -5.63 8.75 -12.03
CA ASP A 103 -4.72 9.81 -12.49
C ASP A 103 -5.22 11.19 -12.04
N LYS A 104 -6.53 11.46 -12.19
CA LYS A 104 -7.16 12.70 -11.70
C LYS A 104 -7.04 12.85 -10.19
N ALA A 105 -7.08 11.74 -9.46
CA ALA A 105 -6.97 11.75 -8.01
C ALA A 105 -5.53 11.95 -7.53
N GLY A 106 -4.51 11.68 -8.35
CA GLY A 106 -3.10 11.77 -7.96
C GLY A 106 -2.45 10.42 -7.58
N GLY A 107 -3.17 9.30 -7.73
CA GLY A 107 -2.67 7.98 -7.35
C GLY A 107 -3.77 7.06 -6.84
N ILE A 108 -3.42 5.78 -6.63
CA ILE A 108 -4.39 4.77 -6.18
C ILE A 108 -4.86 5.01 -4.75
N ASP A 109 -3.94 5.42 -3.86
CA ASP A 109 -4.24 5.61 -2.46
C ASP A 109 -5.18 6.81 -2.26
N GLU A 110 -4.85 7.93 -2.91
CA GLU A 110 -5.69 9.12 -2.92
C GLU A 110 -7.05 8.88 -3.57
N TYR A 111 -7.11 8.08 -4.64
CA TYR A 111 -8.37 7.67 -5.25
C TYR A 111 -9.24 6.91 -4.25
N LEU A 112 -8.68 5.96 -3.49
CA LEU A 112 -9.42 5.17 -2.51
C LEU A 112 -9.93 6.03 -1.35
N LEU A 113 -9.12 6.96 -0.85
CA LEU A 113 -9.51 7.90 0.19
C LEU A 113 -10.63 8.86 -0.27
N LYS A 114 -10.44 9.51 -1.42
CA LYS A 114 -11.38 10.51 -1.96
C LYS A 114 -12.72 9.89 -2.37
N THR A 115 -12.72 8.62 -2.78
CA THR A 115 -13.94 7.96 -3.25
C THR A 115 -14.86 7.63 -2.06
N PRO A 116 -16.13 8.08 -2.06
CA PRO A 116 -17.05 7.82 -0.95
C PRO A 116 -17.45 6.34 -0.91
N TYR A 117 -17.74 5.84 0.29
CA TYR A 117 -18.16 4.46 0.54
C TYR A 117 -19.34 4.02 -0.35
N LYS A 118 -20.30 4.92 -0.56
CA LYS A 118 -21.44 4.68 -1.47
C LYS A 118 -21.06 4.33 -2.91
N LYS A 119 -19.98 4.93 -3.44
CA LYS A 119 -19.51 4.70 -4.83
C LYS A 119 -18.52 3.53 -4.93
N MET A 120 -18.15 2.92 -3.81
CA MET A 120 -17.30 1.75 -3.80
C MET A 120 -18.14 0.50 -4.05
N ASP A 121 -18.16 0.04 -5.29
CA ASP A 121 -18.96 -1.14 -5.65
C ASP A 121 -18.38 -2.45 -5.12
N THR A 122 -17.09 -2.44 -4.76
CA THR A 122 -16.28 -3.65 -4.57
C THR A 122 -15.83 -3.80 -3.11
N GLU A 123 -16.05 -5.00 -2.54
CA GLU A 123 -15.59 -5.36 -1.18
C GLU A 123 -14.08 -5.23 -1.01
N MET A 124 -13.31 -5.64 -2.04
CA MET A 124 -11.86 -5.48 -2.05
C MET A 124 -11.46 -4.00 -1.94
N GLY A 125 -12.19 -3.09 -2.60
CA GLY A 125 -11.94 -1.66 -2.52
C GLY A 125 -12.24 -1.08 -1.13
N LEU A 126 -13.30 -1.56 -0.47
CA LEU A 126 -13.63 -1.20 0.91
C LEU A 126 -12.54 -1.65 1.89
N LEU A 127 -12.07 -2.89 1.74
CA LEU A 127 -10.99 -3.43 2.55
C LEU A 127 -9.70 -2.62 2.39
N TRP A 128 -9.34 -2.27 1.15
CA TRP A 128 -8.14 -1.48 0.89
C TRP A 128 -8.26 -0.07 1.43
N LYS A 129 -9.43 0.56 1.28
CA LYS A 129 -9.69 1.87 1.86
C LYS A 129 -9.51 1.85 3.37
N ALA A 130 -10.15 0.92 4.08
CA ALA A 130 -10.01 0.80 5.53
C ALA A 130 -8.55 0.55 5.95
N LYS A 131 -7.83 -0.32 5.21
CA LYS A 131 -6.41 -0.56 5.46
C LYS A 131 -5.58 0.71 5.30
N ILE A 132 -5.80 1.45 4.23
CA ILE A 132 -5.08 2.69 3.91
C ILE A 132 -5.39 3.78 4.95
N GLU A 133 -6.66 3.93 5.34
CA GLU A 133 -7.08 4.87 6.39
C GLU A 133 -6.38 4.57 7.72
N ASN A 134 -6.32 3.30 8.13
CA ASN A 134 -5.61 2.90 9.36
C ASN A 134 -4.12 3.23 9.29
N MET A 135 -3.46 2.93 8.17
CA MET A 135 -2.04 3.25 8.02
C MET A 135 -1.77 4.76 8.01
N TYR A 136 -2.67 5.57 7.44
CA TYR A 136 -2.57 7.03 7.57
C TYR A 136 -2.77 7.53 9.00
N GLN A 137 -3.67 6.91 9.77
CA GLN A 137 -3.84 7.24 11.18
C GLN A 137 -2.59 6.89 11.98
N GLU A 138 -2.00 5.71 11.74
CA GLU A 138 -0.74 5.29 12.35
C GLU A 138 0.39 6.29 12.03
N LEU A 139 0.54 6.68 10.76
CA LEU A 139 1.52 7.69 10.34
C LEU A 139 1.24 9.07 10.94
N GLY A 140 -0.03 9.47 11.08
CA GLY A 140 -0.42 10.75 11.68
C GLY A 140 -0.21 10.82 13.20
N ASN A 141 -0.30 9.67 13.88
CA ASN A 141 -0.03 9.56 15.31
C ASN A 141 1.47 9.41 15.62
N MET A 142 2.30 9.16 14.60
CA MET A 142 3.73 9.09 14.77
C MET A 142 4.25 10.50 15.08
N GLU A 143 4.71 10.70 16.31
CA GLU A 143 5.37 11.93 16.71
C GLU A 143 6.63 12.10 15.86
N VAL A 144 6.65 13.15 15.03
CA VAL A 144 7.85 13.55 14.32
C VAL A 144 8.76 14.22 15.34
N VAL A 145 9.57 13.42 16.03
CA VAL A 145 10.60 13.93 16.92
C VAL A 145 11.70 14.51 16.04
N PHE A 146 11.90 15.83 16.13
CA PHE A 146 13.03 16.50 15.51
C PHE A 146 14.25 16.23 16.39
N PHE A 147 15.16 15.38 15.94
CA PHE A 147 16.41 15.14 16.64
C PHE A 147 17.27 16.43 16.58
N PRO A 148 17.80 16.92 17.71
CA PRO A 148 18.83 17.94 17.67
C PRO A 148 20.07 17.42 16.91
N GLN A 149 20.79 18.32 16.23
CA GLN A 149 21.93 17.98 15.37
C GLN A 149 23.02 17.15 16.10
N GLU A 150 23.19 17.37 17.40
CA GLU A 150 24.13 16.62 18.24
C GLU A 150 23.71 15.15 18.42
N GLU A 151 22.40 14.89 18.56
CA GLU A 151 21.88 13.52 18.67
C GLU A 151 21.98 12.78 17.34
N GLU A 152 21.78 13.49 16.22
CA GLU A 152 21.95 12.92 14.88
C GLU A 152 23.40 12.47 14.62
N THR A 153 24.40 13.27 15.04
CA THR A 153 25.81 12.91 14.89
C THR A 153 26.20 11.72 15.75
N ASN A 154 25.73 11.69 17.01
CA ASN A 154 26.02 10.61 17.94
C ASN A 154 25.39 9.29 17.47
N LEU A 155 24.14 9.32 17.01
CA LEU A 155 23.48 8.15 16.41
C LEU A 155 24.21 7.69 15.15
N ALA A 156 24.67 8.61 14.30
CA ALA A 156 25.42 8.27 13.09
C ALA A 156 26.76 7.57 13.41
N GLU A 157 27.45 7.99 14.46
CA GLU A 157 28.66 7.35 14.96
C GLU A 157 28.37 5.96 15.54
N GLU A 158 27.33 5.83 16.38
CA GLU A 158 26.87 4.52 16.89
C GLU A 158 26.54 3.53 15.75
N PHE A 159 25.83 3.96 14.71
CA PHE A 159 25.51 3.09 13.57
C PHE A 159 26.76 2.66 12.78
N LYS A 160 27.78 3.52 12.68
CA LYS A 160 29.07 3.17 12.05
C LYS A 160 29.80 2.13 12.89
N GLU A 161 29.89 2.34 14.19
CA GLU A 161 30.52 1.40 15.12
C GLU A 161 29.81 0.04 15.11
N MET A 162 28.47 0.03 15.18
CA MET A 162 27.67 -1.20 15.07
C MET A 162 27.91 -1.95 13.76
N ARG A 163 28.07 -1.24 12.64
CA ARG A 163 28.40 -1.87 11.35
C ARG A 163 29.82 -2.43 11.31
N ILE A 164 30.78 -1.73 11.93
CA ILE A 164 32.15 -2.21 12.07
C ILE A 164 32.16 -3.47 12.94
N GLN A 165 31.45 -3.47 14.07
CA GLN A 165 31.30 -4.62 14.96
C GLN A 165 30.64 -5.81 14.24
N GLN A 166 29.53 -5.61 13.53
CA GLN A 166 28.92 -6.69 12.73
C GLN A 166 29.88 -7.24 11.66
N ARG A 167 30.71 -6.38 11.05
CA ARG A 167 31.71 -6.80 10.07
C ARG A 167 32.84 -7.59 10.72
N VAL A 168 33.32 -7.17 11.88
CA VAL A 168 34.34 -7.87 12.67
C VAL A 168 33.80 -9.23 13.15
N ALA A 169 32.62 -9.26 13.76
CA ALA A 169 31.97 -10.51 14.18
C ALA A 169 31.77 -11.51 13.03
N ARG A 170 31.37 -11.03 11.84
CA ARG A 170 31.30 -11.89 10.63
C ARG A 170 32.67 -12.39 10.18
N ARG A 171 33.72 -11.58 10.34
CA ARG A 171 35.09 -11.94 10.00
C ARG A 171 35.63 -12.98 10.97
N ASP A 172 35.37 -12.82 12.27
CA ASP A 172 35.81 -13.72 13.32
C ASP A 172 35.04 -15.04 13.27
N ALA A 173 33.72 -15.02 13.03
CA ALA A 173 32.95 -16.24 12.74
C ALA A 173 33.49 -17.02 11.52
N ARG A 174 33.98 -16.31 10.48
CA ARG A 174 34.67 -16.96 9.34
C ARG A 174 36.03 -17.54 9.73
N ARG A 175 36.79 -16.85 10.58
CA ARG A 175 38.08 -17.33 11.08
C ARG A 175 37.91 -18.58 11.94
N GLU A 176 36.94 -18.57 12.86
CA GLU A 176 36.57 -19.72 13.69
C GLU A 176 36.14 -20.91 12.83
N ALA A 177 35.26 -20.70 11.84
CA ALA A 177 34.82 -21.75 10.93
C ALA A 177 35.94 -22.32 10.05
N ASN A 178 36.91 -21.48 9.67
CA ASN A 178 38.06 -21.89 8.86
C ASN A 178 39.27 -22.33 9.70
N GLY A 179 39.15 -22.38 11.04
CA GLY A 179 40.23 -22.80 11.95
C GLY A 179 41.44 -21.86 12.00
N TRP A 180 41.27 -20.58 11.67
CA TRP A 180 42.35 -19.59 11.70
C TRP A 180 42.57 -19.08 13.13
N CYS A 181 43.63 -19.53 13.81
CA CYS A 181 44.14 -18.91 15.04
C CYS A 181 45.08 -17.73 14.72
N PRO A 182 44.86 -16.52 15.28
CA PRO A 182 45.86 -15.47 15.22
C PRO A 182 47.04 -15.80 16.14
N LYS A 183 48.28 -15.54 15.67
CA LYS A 183 49.44 -15.48 16.57
C LYS A 183 49.24 -14.29 17.51
N ILE A 184 49.26 -14.53 18.81
CA ILE A 184 49.29 -13.48 19.82
C ILE A 184 50.69 -12.87 19.77
N GLU A 185 50.81 -11.64 19.27
CA GLU A 185 52.02 -10.84 19.48
C GLU A 185 51.95 -10.26 20.89
N GLN A 186 52.92 -10.65 21.72
CA GLN A 186 53.15 -10.09 23.05
C GLN A 186 53.62 -8.65 22.86
N VAL A 187 52.79 -7.68 23.26
CA VAL A 187 53.20 -6.28 23.33
C VAL A 187 53.79 -6.07 24.72
N GLU A 188 55.11 -6.01 24.80
CA GLU A 188 55.85 -5.48 25.94
C GLU A 188 55.68 -3.96 25.97
N GLU A 189 55.36 -3.41 27.15
CA GLU A 189 55.32 -1.97 27.41
C GLU A 189 56.73 -1.38 27.23
N GLY A 190 56.88 -0.44 26.29
CA GLY A 190 58.11 0.31 26.07
C GLY A 190 57.84 1.59 25.27
N SER A 191 58.13 2.72 25.91
CA SER A 191 58.03 4.10 25.42
C SER A 191 58.80 4.39 24.13
N GLU A 192 58.24 5.24 23.25
CA GLU A 192 58.80 6.52 22.77
C GLU A 192 58.04 7.04 21.54
N ASP A 193 57.84 8.35 21.49
CA ASP A 193 57.10 9.12 20.49
C ASP A 193 57.68 8.99 19.07
N VAL A 194 56.84 8.75 18.05
CA VAL A 194 57.12 9.18 16.66
C VAL A 194 55.81 9.53 15.93
N GLU A 195 55.65 10.81 15.61
CA GLU A 195 54.69 11.32 14.63
C GLU A 195 54.92 10.68 13.25
N VAL A 196 53.88 10.18 12.58
CA VAL A 196 53.96 9.86 11.15
C VAL A 196 52.74 10.42 10.40
N VAL A 197 53.08 11.36 9.53
CA VAL A 197 52.26 12.15 8.61
C VAL A 197 51.50 11.26 7.62
N HIS A 198 50.20 11.51 7.45
CA HIS A 198 49.40 10.93 6.37
C HIS A 198 49.74 11.61 5.04
N HIS A 199 50.40 10.88 4.13
CA HIS A 199 50.50 11.26 2.72
C HIS A 199 49.33 10.66 1.93
N ASP A 200 48.42 11.52 1.49
CA ASP A 200 47.43 11.22 0.46
C ASP A 200 48.13 11.24 -0.92
N GLU A 201 48.17 10.09 -1.60
CA GLU A 201 48.45 10.02 -3.03
C GLU A 201 47.18 9.69 -3.80
N LEU A 202 46.67 10.71 -4.50
CA LEU A 202 45.72 10.62 -5.61
C LEU A 202 46.42 9.96 -6.80
N VAL A 203 45.95 8.80 -7.26
CA VAL A 203 46.28 8.29 -8.59
C VAL A 203 45.05 8.39 -9.49
N ALA A 204 45.12 9.35 -10.41
CA ALA A 204 44.25 9.48 -11.56
C ALA A 204 44.55 8.36 -12.57
N ASN A 205 43.51 7.71 -13.08
CA ASN A 205 43.61 6.83 -14.24
C ASN A 205 42.99 7.53 -15.46
N SER A 206 43.85 7.79 -16.44
CA SER A 206 43.59 8.01 -17.86
C SER A 206 42.99 6.77 -18.53
#